data_AF-A0A3D0MA78-F1
#
_entry.id   AF-A0A3D0MA78-F1
#
_cell.length_a   1.000
_cell.length_b   1.000
_cell.length_c   1.000
_cell.angle_alpha   90.00
_cell.angle_beta   90.00
_cell.angle_gamma   90.00
#
_symmetry.space_group_name_H-M   'P 1'
#
loop_
_entity.id
_entity.type
_entity.pdbx_description
1 polymer ?
#
loop_
_entity_poly.entity_id
_entity_poly.type
_entity_poly.pdbx_seq_one_letter_code
_entity_poly.pdbx_strand_id
1 'polypeptide(L)'
;MKVFDPNLPFYKGNLHAHTTRSDGDLTPEECIQGFKDHGYDFLAITDHRKPFGGYQDDQILVIPAAEYDVNYLSGGPERCFHITGIGLVHDFDQTLMTPQQIVDAIKKQGAFCTLCHPIWSMNTLEDLMTLDGYDAIEIFNTISEVYSGRGYSGQYIDLLASRGIYKLITAVDDCHRYVRDAFKGRIMVQAQDRTWDSIHEALKAKRFYATTGPSIYQIERDGDHVAVDLSPVDHVRFMTNSLYDGERFTYAPEGGTVTHAEYTMKGCDRFVRIEGWDKNGGICWSNLLVR
;
A
#
# COMPACT_ATOMS: atom_id res chain seq x y z
N MET A 1 5.65 22.93 -3.87
CA MET A 1 4.47 22.27 -3.26
C MET A 1 4.97 21.27 -2.24
N LYS A 2 4.42 21.28 -1.02
CA LYS A 2 4.65 20.24 -0.02
C LYS A 2 3.55 19.19 -0.15
N VAL A 3 3.90 17.90 -0.08
CA VAL A 3 2.93 16.80 -0.15
C VAL A 3 2.20 16.65 1.19
N PHE A 4 2.93 16.80 2.31
CA PHE A 4 2.37 16.69 3.65
C PHE A 4 2.18 18.07 4.29
N ASP A 5 1.04 18.29 4.93
CA ASP A 5 0.71 19.48 5.70
C ASP A 5 1.44 19.44 7.06
N PRO A 6 2.29 20.42 7.39
CA PRO A 6 3.03 20.42 8.66
C PRO A 6 2.15 20.50 9.91
N ASN A 7 0.86 20.81 9.78
CA ASN A 7 -0.08 20.95 10.90
C ASN A 7 -0.94 19.70 11.15
N LEU A 8 -0.84 18.67 10.30
CA LEU A 8 -1.64 17.46 10.42
C LEU A 8 -0.82 16.27 10.93
N PRO A 9 -1.38 15.46 11.85
CA PRO A 9 -0.71 14.26 12.34
C PRO A 9 -0.72 13.12 11.31
N PHE A 10 0.22 12.19 11.45
CA PHE A 10 0.20 10.91 10.76
C PHE A 10 -0.49 9.85 11.62
N TYR A 11 -1.31 9.03 10.98
CA TYR A 11 -1.94 7.84 11.54
C TYR A 11 -1.34 6.59 10.89
N LYS A 12 -0.89 5.64 11.71
CA LYS A 12 -0.33 4.37 11.29
C LYS A 12 -1.46 3.37 11.05
N GLY A 13 -1.50 2.73 9.87
CA GLY A 13 -2.53 1.75 9.58
C GLY A 13 -2.13 0.56 8.75
N ASN A 14 -2.88 -0.53 8.95
CA ASN A 14 -2.81 -1.73 8.14
C ASN A 14 -4.14 -1.94 7.41
N LEU A 15 -4.08 -2.24 6.11
CA LEU A 15 -5.26 -2.35 5.25
C LEU A 15 -5.60 -3.80 4.86
N HIS A 16 -4.86 -4.78 5.36
CA HIS A 16 -5.07 -6.18 5.01
C HIS A 16 -4.72 -7.09 6.20
N ALA A 17 -5.73 -7.75 6.77
CA ALA A 17 -5.59 -8.64 7.91
C ALA A 17 -6.74 -9.65 7.98
N HIS A 18 -6.43 -10.89 8.35
CA HIS A 18 -7.39 -11.99 8.43
C HIS A 18 -7.56 -12.49 9.86
N THR A 19 -8.76 -12.94 10.19
CA THR A 19 -9.14 -13.43 11.51
C THR A 19 -9.76 -14.82 11.40
N THR A 20 -10.17 -15.39 12.53
CA THR A 20 -10.92 -16.66 12.58
C THR A 20 -12.28 -16.61 11.88
N ARG A 21 -12.73 -15.43 11.42
CA ARG A 21 -13.93 -15.33 10.59
C ARG A 21 -13.69 -15.87 9.18
N SER A 22 -12.48 -15.79 8.62
CA SER A 22 -12.09 -16.55 7.41
C SER A 22 -11.13 -17.69 7.76
N ASP A 23 -9.83 -17.42 7.70
CA ASP A 23 -8.73 -18.38 7.69
C ASP A 23 -7.48 -17.87 8.44
N GLY A 24 -7.63 -16.77 9.19
CA GLY A 24 -6.65 -16.30 10.16
C GLY A 24 -6.77 -17.03 11.51
N ASP A 25 -5.70 -16.98 12.31
CA ASP A 25 -5.58 -17.72 13.58
C ASP A 25 -6.07 -16.93 14.80
N LEU A 26 -6.14 -15.60 14.73
CA LEU A 26 -6.61 -14.75 15.83
C LEU A 26 -8.09 -14.38 15.66
N THR A 27 -8.82 -14.29 16.77
CA THR A 27 -10.16 -13.69 16.78
C THR A 27 -10.08 -12.21 16.38
N PRO A 28 -11.18 -11.60 15.89
CA PRO A 28 -11.21 -10.17 15.63
C PRO A 28 -10.76 -9.33 16.83
N GLU A 29 -11.15 -9.70 18.04
CA GLU A 29 -10.78 -9.00 19.27
C GLU A 29 -9.27 -9.09 19.55
N GLU A 30 -8.68 -10.28 19.41
CA GLU A 30 -7.22 -10.48 19.57
C GLU A 30 -6.42 -9.77 18.48
N CYS A 31 -6.89 -9.80 17.24
CA CYS A 31 -6.31 -9.06 16.12
C CYS A 31 -6.29 -7.56 16.42
N ILE A 32 -7.45 -6.98 16.77
CA ILE A 32 -7.58 -5.56 17.13
C ILE A 32 -6.66 -5.19 18.29
N GLN A 33 -6.62 -6.02 19.34
CA GLN A 33 -5.74 -5.77 20.49
C GLN A 33 -4.26 -5.82 20.09
N GLY A 34 -3.85 -6.78 19.27
CA GLY A 34 -2.48 -6.87 18.76
C GLY A 34 -2.06 -5.63 17.99
N PHE A 35 -2.94 -5.10 17.12
CA PHE A 35 -2.67 -3.84 16.40
C PHE A 35 -2.59 -2.62 17.33
N LYS A 36 -3.45 -2.53 18.36
CA LYS A 36 -3.35 -1.49 19.40
C LYS A 36 -2.02 -1.56 20.15
N ASP A 37 -1.61 -2.75 20.58
CA ASP A 37 -0.36 -2.96 21.33
C ASP A 37 0.88 -2.58 20.51
N HIS A 38 0.80 -2.63 19.18
CA HIS A 38 1.84 -2.21 18.25
C HIS A 38 1.66 -0.76 17.74
N GLY A 39 0.77 0.01 18.35
CA GLY A 39 0.58 1.44 18.10
C GLY A 39 -0.02 1.76 16.73
N TYR A 40 -0.88 0.89 16.20
CA TYR A 40 -1.66 1.20 15.00
C TYR A 40 -2.89 2.03 15.37
N ASP A 41 -3.16 3.05 14.56
CA ASP A 41 -4.29 3.96 14.68
C ASP A 41 -5.51 3.45 13.90
N PHE A 42 -5.30 2.73 12.80
CA PHE A 42 -6.40 2.13 12.07
C PHE A 42 -6.06 0.78 11.47
N LEU A 43 -7.10 -0.02 11.26
CA LEU A 43 -7.03 -1.38 10.77
C LEU A 43 -8.19 -1.65 9.83
N ALA A 44 -7.95 -2.38 8.76
CA ALA A 44 -9.00 -3.06 8.02
C ALA A 44 -8.87 -4.56 8.24
N ILE A 45 -9.91 -5.17 8.83
CA ILE A 45 -10.05 -6.62 8.87
C ILE A 45 -10.75 -7.03 7.58
N THR A 46 -10.05 -7.81 6.76
CA THR A 46 -10.41 -8.12 5.38
C THR A 46 -10.72 -9.60 5.19
N ASP A 47 -11.33 -10.26 6.19
CA ASP A 47 -11.70 -11.67 6.10
C ASP A 47 -12.37 -12.01 4.77
N HIS A 48 -11.93 -13.10 4.13
CA HIS A 48 -12.43 -13.53 2.82
C HIS A 48 -13.96 -13.59 2.76
N ARG A 49 -14.55 -12.75 1.89
CA ARG A 49 -16.00 -12.66 1.60
C ARG A 49 -16.89 -12.48 2.84
N LYS A 50 -16.33 -11.96 3.92
CA LYS A 50 -17.03 -11.82 5.20
C LYS A 50 -16.78 -10.43 5.76
N PRO A 51 -17.47 -9.39 5.25
CA PRO A 51 -17.24 -8.04 5.71
C PRO A 51 -17.31 -7.91 7.21
N PHE A 52 -16.30 -7.27 7.80
CA PHE A 52 -16.30 -6.94 9.22
C PHE A 52 -17.04 -5.61 9.42
N GLY A 53 -18.04 -5.58 10.31
CA GLY A 53 -18.73 -4.36 10.67
C GLY A 53 -17.79 -3.50 11.50
N GLY A 54 -17.35 -2.37 10.94
CA GLY A 54 -16.32 -1.51 11.54
C GLY A 54 -16.55 -1.18 13.02
N TYR A 55 -15.47 -0.81 13.69
CA TYR A 55 -15.41 -0.58 15.13
C TYR A 55 -14.54 0.64 15.39
N GLN A 56 -14.83 1.44 16.42
CA GLN A 56 -13.97 2.55 16.79
C GLN A 56 -13.97 2.74 18.31
N ASP A 57 -12.77 2.95 18.86
CA ASP A 57 -12.59 3.42 20.23
C ASP A 57 -11.54 4.54 20.32
N ASP A 58 -11.08 4.83 21.52
CA ASP A 58 -10.11 5.86 21.84
C ASP A 58 -8.68 5.55 21.35
N GLN A 59 -8.39 4.32 20.94
CA GLN A 59 -7.08 3.89 20.46
C GLN A 59 -7.06 3.54 18.97
N ILE A 60 -8.13 2.96 18.41
CA ILE A 60 -8.11 2.46 17.02
C ILE A 60 -9.42 2.70 16.28
N LEU A 61 -9.31 2.90 14.97
CA LEU A 61 -10.40 2.82 14.00
C LEU A 61 -10.27 1.51 13.20
N VAL A 62 -11.23 0.61 13.35
CA VAL A 62 -11.41 -0.55 12.47
C VAL A 62 -12.41 -0.20 11.37
N ILE A 63 -11.92 -0.14 10.14
CA ILE A 63 -12.69 0.27 8.97
C ILE A 63 -13.45 -0.95 8.41
N PRO A 64 -14.73 -0.83 8.05
CA PRO A 64 -15.45 -1.93 7.42
C PRO A 64 -14.76 -2.39 6.13
N ALA A 65 -14.42 -3.66 6.03
CA ALA A 65 -13.67 -4.17 4.89
C ALA A 65 -13.88 -5.67 4.66
N ALA A 66 -13.50 -6.13 3.47
CA ALA A 66 -13.44 -7.53 3.07
C ALA A 66 -12.42 -7.72 1.95
N GLU A 67 -11.88 -8.93 1.86
CA GLU A 67 -11.15 -9.40 0.69
C GLU A 67 -12.05 -10.31 -0.18
N TYR A 68 -11.94 -10.09 -1.49
CA TYR A 68 -12.63 -10.83 -2.53
C TYR A 68 -11.59 -11.53 -3.41
N ASP A 69 -11.92 -12.72 -3.90
CA ASP A 69 -10.97 -13.64 -4.54
C ASP A 69 -11.56 -14.35 -5.77
N VAL A 70 -10.81 -14.42 -6.86
CA VAL A 70 -11.15 -15.18 -8.08
C VAL A 70 -9.96 -16.03 -8.51
N ASN A 71 -10.16 -17.34 -8.64
CA ASN A 71 -9.12 -18.30 -8.96
C ASN A 71 -9.24 -18.83 -10.40
N TYR A 72 -8.16 -18.74 -11.17
CA TYR A 72 -8.03 -19.32 -12.51
C TYR A 72 -7.05 -20.50 -12.44
N LEU A 73 -7.56 -21.68 -12.08
CA LEU A 73 -6.74 -22.90 -11.85
C LEU A 73 -6.75 -23.89 -13.02
N SER A 74 -7.41 -23.57 -14.13
CA SER A 74 -7.44 -24.41 -15.33
C SER A 74 -7.57 -23.58 -16.60
N GLY A 75 -7.20 -24.16 -17.74
CA GLY A 75 -7.31 -23.48 -19.04
C GLY A 75 -6.18 -22.48 -19.35
N GLY A 76 -5.11 -22.46 -18.57
CA GLY A 76 -3.94 -21.59 -18.76
C GLY A 76 -2.99 -21.66 -17.56
N PRO A 77 -1.98 -20.77 -17.50
CA PRO A 77 -1.16 -20.60 -16.29
C PRO A 77 -2.04 -20.24 -15.10
N GLU A 78 -1.80 -20.91 -13.97
CA GLU A 78 -2.54 -20.67 -12.74
C GLU A 78 -2.29 -19.25 -12.23
N ARG A 79 -3.38 -18.55 -11.88
CA ARG A 79 -3.33 -17.25 -11.22
C ARG A 79 -4.60 -17.00 -10.44
N CYS A 80 -4.55 -16.06 -9.51
CA CYS A 80 -5.74 -15.58 -8.80
C CYS A 80 -5.76 -14.06 -8.73
N PHE A 81 -6.92 -13.49 -8.45
CA PHE A 81 -7.05 -12.06 -8.15
C PHE A 81 -7.57 -11.95 -6.74
N HIS A 82 -6.85 -11.20 -5.92
CA HIS A 82 -7.21 -10.84 -4.58
C HIS A 82 -7.45 -9.33 -4.53
N ILE A 83 -8.62 -8.92 -4.08
CA ILE A 83 -9.08 -7.54 -4.17
C ILE A 83 -9.75 -7.16 -2.86
N THR A 84 -9.19 -6.18 -2.16
CA THR A 84 -9.79 -5.65 -0.93
C THR A 84 -10.65 -4.45 -1.22
N GLY A 85 -11.81 -4.39 -0.56
CA GLY A 85 -12.66 -3.21 -0.48
C GLY A 85 -12.61 -2.64 0.94
N ILE A 86 -12.11 -1.41 1.08
CA ILE A 86 -11.97 -0.72 2.37
C ILE A 86 -12.99 0.42 2.46
N GLY A 87 -13.78 0.43 3.54
CA GLY A 87 -14.91 1.34 3.73
C GLY A 87 -16.19 0.88 3.04
N LEU A 88 -16.45 -0.43 3.02
CA LEU A 88 -17.67 -1.00 2.44
C LEU A 88 -18.92 -0.60 3.24
N VAL A 89 -20.02 -0.31 2.54
CA VAL A 89 -21.31 0.05 3.15
C VAL A 89 -22.19 -1.19 3.32
N HIS A 90 -22.13 -2.11 2.36
CA HIS A 90 -22.84 -3.40 2.40
C HIS A 90 -22.01 -4.49 1.72
N ASP A 91 -22.26 -5.73 2.13
CA ASP A 91 -21.70 -6.90 1.46
C ASP A 91 -22.36 -7.12 0.08
N PHE A 92 -21.66 -7.85 -0.78
CA PHE A 92 -22.17 -8.33 -2.06
C PHE A 92 -21.63 -9.74 -2.36
N ASP A 93 -22.43 -10.54 -3.05
CA ASP A 93 -22.06 -11.91 -3.42
C ASP A 93 -21.14 -11.91 -4.64
N GLN A 94 -19.88 -12.33 -4.46
CA GLN A 94 -18.91 -12.46 -5.54
C GLN A 94 -19.00 -13.75 -6.35
N THR A 95 -19.82 -14.74 -5.97
CA THR A 95 -19.70 -16.15 -6.40
C THR A 95 -19.52 -16.37 -7.90
N LEU A 96 -20.12 -15.55 -8.75
CA LEU A 96 -20.05 -15.63 -10.21
C LEU A 96 -19.45 -14.38 -10.86
N MET A 97 -18.81 -13.52 -10.07
CA MET A 97 -18.23 -12.27 -10.55
C MET A 97 -16.83 -12.49 -11.13
N THR A 98 -16.53 -11.74 -12.18
CA THR A 98 -15.16 -11.55 -12.66
C THR A 98 -14.41 -10.57 -11.75
N PRO A 99 -13.06 -10.52 -11.81
CA PRO A 99 -12.28 -9.52 -11.09
C PRO A 99 -12.75 -8.08 -11.36
N GLN A 100 -13.10 -7.75 -12.62
CA GLN A 100 -13.62 -6.43 -12.98
C GLN A 100 -14.96 -6.13 -12.29
N GLN A 101 -15.88 -7.11 -12.26
CA GLN A 101 -17.18 -6.94 -11.60
C GLN A 101 -17.03 -6.73 -10.09
N ILE A 102 -16.03 -7.35 -9.47
CA ILE A 102 -15.70 -7.13 -8.05
C ILE A 102 -15.19 -5.70 -7.85
N VAL A 103 -14.25 -5.23 -8.68
CA VAL A 103 -13.78 -3.83 -8.62
C VAL A 103 -14.97 -2.87 -8.78
N ASP A 104 -15.80 -3.05 -9.80
CA ASP A 104 -16.96 -2.20 -10.05
C ASP A 104 -17.94 -2.19 -8.86
N ALA A 105 -18.17 -3.35 -8.22
CA ALA A 105 -19.02 -3.48 -7.05
C ALA A 105 -18.47 -2.73 -5.83
N ILE A 106 -17.16 -2.82 -5.57
CA ILE A 106 -16.47 -2.06 -4.52
C ILE A 106 -16.55 -0.56 -4.82
N LYS A 107 -16.20 -0.15 -6.05
CA LYS A 107 -16.16 1.26 -6.45
C LYS A 107 -17.55 1.91 -6.45
N LYS A 108 -18.61 1.17 -6.77
CA LYS A 108 -20.00 1.66 -6.69
C LYS A 108 -20.39 2.10 -5.28
N GLN A 109 -19.77 1.55 -4.24
CA GLN A 109 -19.99 1.93 -2.85
C GLN A 109 -19.13 3.12 -2.41
N GLY A 110 -18.23 3.61 -3.28
CA GLY A 110 -17.25 4.64 -2.92
C GLY A 110 -16.11 4.12 -2.05
N ALA A 111 -15.95 2.80 -1.91
CA ALA A 111 -14.88 2.19 -1.13
C ALA A 111 -13.51 2.31 -1.84
N PHE A 112 -12.45 2.23 -1.04
CA PHE A 112 -11.06 2.19 -1.52
C PHE A 112 -10.70 0.77 -1.91
N CYS A 113 -10.36 0.58 -3.18
CA CYS A 113 -10.17 -0.72 -3.82
C CYS A 113 -8.68 -0.97 -4.09
N THR A 114 -8.13 -2.05 -3.54
CA THR A 114 -6.72 -2.41 -3.72
C THR A 114 -6.60 -3.77 -4.40
N LEU A 115 -5.73 -3.87 -5.41
CA LEU A 115 -5.28 -5.16 -5.93
C LEU A 115 -4.15 -5.69 -5.03
N CYS A 116 -4.39 -6.85 -4.41
CA CYS A 116 -3.54 -7.42 -3.39
C CYS A 116 -2.45 -8.31 -3.99
N HIS A 117 -1.25 -8.22 -3.40
CA HIS A 117 -0.07 -9.05 -3.64
C HIS A 117 0.03 -9.73 -5.03
N PRO A 118 0.10 -8.95 -6.13
CA PRO A 118 -0.03 -9.48 -7.48
C PRO A 118 1.08 -10.48 -7.86
N ILE A 119 2.28 -10.34 -7.28
CA ILE A 119 3.38 -11.28 -7.51
C ILE A 119 3.06 -12.64 -6.88
N TRP A 120 2.55 -12.69 -5.64
CA TRP A 120 2.17 -13.96 -5.01
C TRP A 120 1.09 -14.67 -5.82
N SER A 121 0.13 -13.89 -6.31
CA SER A 121 -1.04 -14.33 -7.07
C SER A 121 -0.78 -14.66 -8.54
N MET A 122 0.48 -14.59 -9.00
CA MET A 122 0.86 -14.84 -10.40
C MET A 122 0.12 -13.96 -11.41
N ASN A 123 -0.30 -12.75 -11.02
CA ASN A 123 -0.85 -11.79 -11.96
C ASN A 123 0.25 -11.31 -12.91
N THR A 124 -0.09 -11.17 -14.19
CA THR A 124 0.78 -10.64 -15.23
C THR A 124 0.64 -9.13 -15.34
N LEU A 125 1.59 -8.46 -16.02
CA LEU A 125 1.45 -7.02 -16.27
C LEU A 125 0.18 -6.72 -17.10
N GLU A 126 -0.19 -7.61 -18.02
CA GLU A 126 -1.41 -7.47 -18.81
C GLU A 126 -2.67 -7.56 -17.95
N ASP A 127 -2.72 -8.47 -16.97
CA ASP A 127 -3.82 -8.52 -16.00
C ASP A 127 -3.97 -7.17 -15.27
N LEU A 128 -2.87 -6.58 -14.82
CA LEU A 128 -2.87 -5.30 -14.09
C LEU A 128 -3.21 -4.10 -14.98
N MET A 129 -2.88 -4.17 -16.28
CA MET A 129 -3.22 -3.14 -17.28
C MET A 129 -4.68 -3.19 -17.72
N THR A 130 -5.30 -4.38 -17.69
CA THR A 130 -6.67 -4.60 -18.18
C THR A 130 -7.73 -4.50 -17.10
N LEU A 131 -7.37 -4.77 -15.83
CA LEU A 131 -8.23 -4.46 -14.69
C LEU A 131 -8.33 -2.94 -14.52
N ASP A 132 -9.53 -2.39 -14.59
CA ASP A 132 -9.74 -0.93 -14.52
C ASP A 132 -10.47 -0.53 -13.22
N GLY A 133 -10.29 0.72 -12.79
CA GLY A 133 -11.06 1.32 -11.70
C GLY A 133 -10.55 1.09 -10.27
N TYR A 134 -9.60 0.17 -10.04
CA TYR A 134 -8.98 0.00 -8.72
C TYR A 134 -8.04 1.18 -8.36
N ASP A 135 -7.93 1.51 -7.07
CA ASP A 135 -7.21 2.70 -6.61
C ASP A 135 -5.73 2.43 -6.36
N ALA A 136 -5.41 1.26 -5.78
CA ALA A 136 -4.07 0.96 -5.27
C ALA A 136 -3.57 -0.45 -5.60
N ILE A 137 -2.26 -0.63 -5.51
CA ILE A 137 -1.57 -1.92 -5.55
C ILE A 137 -0.77 -2.07 -4.26
N GLU A 138 -0.77 -3.27 -3.68
CA GLU A 138 0.18 -3.60 -2.63
C GLU A 138 1.61 -3.65 -3.20
N ILE A 139 2.38 -2.59 -2.97
CA ILE A 139 3.81 -2.58 -3.30
C ILE A 139 4.57 -3.56 -2.42
N PHE A 140 4.12 -3.76 -1.18
CA PHE A 140 4.69 -4.70 -0.24
C PHE A 140 3.59 -5.44 0.53
N ASN A 141 3.69 -6.76 0.55
CA ASN A 141 2.81 -7.63 1.32
C ASN A 141 3.65 -8.56 2.20
N THR A 142 3.39 -8.54 3.51
CA THR A 142 4.28 -9.17 4.49
C THR A 142 4.18 -10.69 4.47
N ILE A 143 2.98 -11.28 4.48
CA ILE A 143 2.84 -12.74 4.39
C ILE A 143 3.49 -13.25 3.09
N SER A 144 3.31 -12.51 2.00
CA SER A 144 3.87 -12.86 0.71
C SER A 144 5.41 -12.89 0.70
N GLU A 145 6.02 -11.95 1.41
CA GLU A 145 7.47 -11.91 1.57
C GLU A 145 7.96 -13.10 2.40
N VAL A 146 7.40 -13.29 3.59
CA VAL A 146 8.00 -14.19 4.59
C VAL A 146 7.70 -15.68 4.35
N TYR A 147 6.72 -16.00 3.50
CA TYR A 147 6.38 -17.38 3.15
C TYR A 147 6.76 -17.79 1.72
N SER A 148 7.00 -16.85 0.79
CA SER A 148 7.43 -17.22 -0.58
C SER A 148 8.47 -16.30 -1.22
N GLY A 149 8.90 -15.22 -0.57
CA GLY A 149 9.80 -14.22 -1.17
C GLY A 149 9.15 -13.45 -2.33
N ARG A 150 7.83 -13.25 -2.29
CA ARG A 150 7.04 -12.56 -3.33
C ARG A 150 6.32 -11.33 -2.81
N GLY A 151 6.85 -10.69 -1.76
CA GLY A 151 6.20 -9.55 -1.14
C GLY A 151 6.28 -8.26 -1.96
N TYR A 152 7.31 -8.09 -2.78
CA TYR A 152 7.62 -6.81 -3.41
C TYR A 152 7.16 -6.67 -4.87
N SER A 153 6.27 -5.69 -5.12
CA SER A 153 5.63 -5.44 -6.43
C SER A 153 6.10 -4.14 -7.12
N GLY A 154 7.20 -3.52 -6.68
CA GLY A 154 7.65 -2.22 -7.20
C GLY A 154 7.86 -2.17 -8.72
N GLN A 155 8.34 -3.26 -9.32
CA GLN A 155 8.52 -3.35 -10.78
C GLN A 155 7.21 -3.24 -11.56
N TYR A 156 6.11 -3.80 -11.04
CA TYR A 156 4.79 -3.67 -11.67
C TYR A 156 4.31 -2.23 -11.64
N ILE A 157 4.49 -1.55 -10.52
CA ILE A 157 4.11 -0.14 -10.34
C ILE A 157 4.86 0.74 -11.36
N ASP A 158 6.17 0.56 -11.48
CA ASP A 158 6.99 1.37 -12.38
C ASP A 158 6.67 1.09 -13.87
N LEU A 159 6.42 -0.18 -14.22
CA LEU A 159 6.02 -0.57 -15.58
C LEU A 159 4.64 -0.04 -15.95
N LEU A 160 3.65 -0.10 -15.04
CA LEU A 160 2.33 0.50 -15.25
C LEU A 160 2.43 2.02 -15.43
N ALA A 161 3.18 2.70 -14.55
CA ALA A 161 3.35 4.14 -14.61
C ALA A 161 4.06 4.58 -15.90
N SER A 162 4.99 3.76 -16.43
CA SER A 162 5.63 4.00 -17.73
C SER A 162 4.65 3.92 -18.92
N ARG A 163 3.51 3.23 -18.74
CA ARG A 163 2.41 3.13 -19.71
C ARG A 163 1.28 4.14 -19.44
N GLY A 164 1.46 5.07 -18.50
CA GLY A 164 0.47 6.08 -18.15
C GLY A 164 -0.64 5.59 -17.21
N ILE A 165 -0.47 4.41 -16.61
CA ILE A 165 -1.40 3.86 -15.61
C ILE A 165 -0.81 4.11 -14.23
N TYR A 166 -1.36 5.09 -13.52
CA TYR A 166 -0.86 5.50 -12.21
C TYR A 166 -1.76 4.95 -11.11
N LYS A 167 -1.18 4.18 -10.19
CA LYS A 167 -1.88 3.60 -9.04
C LYS A 167 -1.25 4.09 -7.74
N LEU A 168 -2.07 4.20 -6.71
CA LEU A 168 -1.57 4.40 -5.36
C LEU A 168 -0.87 3.14 -4.87
N ILE A 169 -0.02 3.28 -3.86
CA ILE A 169 0.76 2.16 -3.34
C ILE A 169 0.49 1.95 -1.87
N THR A 170 0.28 0.71 -1.46
CA THR A 170 0.09 0.32 -0.05
C THR A 170 1.12 -0.72 0.35
N ALA A 171 1.59 -0.64 1.59
CA ALA A 171 2.29 -1.75 2.23
C ALA A 171 1.38 -2.29 3.34
N VAL A 172 1.26 -3.62 3.40
CA VAL A 172 0.33 -4.29 4.32
C VAL A 172 0.95 -5.55 4.92
N ASP A 173 0.29 -6.06 5.95
CA ASP A 173 0.67 -7.31 6.57
C ASP A 173 0.07 -8.53 5.86
N ASP A 174 -1.25 -8.49 5.62
CA ASP A 174 -2.03 -9.66 5.15
C ASP A 174 -1.86 -10.85 6.11
N CYS A 175 -1.98 -10.50 7.39
CA CYS A 175 -1.65 -11.40 8.49
C CYS A 175 -2.71 -12.48 8.67
N HIS A 176 -2.26 -13.73 8.70
CA HIS A 176 -3.07 -14.91 8.98
C HIS A 176 -2.58 -15.62 10.25
N ARG A 177 -1.26 -15.79 10.40
CA ARG A 177 -0.64 -16.58 11.48
C ARG A 177 -0.19 -15.73 12.65
N TYR A 178 0.07 -14.44 12.43
CA TYR A 178 0.55 -13.48 13.44
C TYR A 178 1.89 -13.88 14.09
N VAL A 179 2.70 -14.69 13.41
CA VAL A 179 4.02 -15.13 13.90
C VAL A 179 5.14 -14.34 13.23
N ARG A 180 5.06 -14.15 11.92
CA ARG A 180 6.10 -13.45 11.12
C ARG A 180 5.53 -12.54 10.02
N ASP A 181 4.22 -12.61 9.83
CA ASP A 181 3.38 -11.99 8.81
C ASP A 181 2.58 -10.80 9.35
N ALA A 182 2.86 -10.32 10.56
CA ALA A 182 2.16 -9.20 11.18
C ALA A 182 3.12 -8.09 11.62
N PHE A 183 2.59 -6.87 11.69
CA PHE A 183 3.19 -5.66 12.24
C PHE A 183 4.43 -5.15 11.51
N LYS A 184 4.55 -5.43 10.20
CA LYS A 184 5.66 -4.98 9.35
C LYS A 184 5.18 -3.98 8.32
N GLY A 185 4.43 -4.46 7.31
CA GLY A 185 3.92 -3.64 6.22
C GLY A 185 2.79 -2.73 6.69
N ARG A 186 2.91 -1.44 6.40
CA ARG A 186 1.93 -0.45 6.86
C ARG A 186 1.93 0.79 5.98
N ILE A 187 0.87 1.58 6.10
CA ILE A 187 0.82 2.94 5.58
C ILE A 187 0.79 3.95 6.72
N MET A 188 1.32 5.14 6.43
CA MET A 188 1.28 6.30 7.31
C MET A 188 0.46 7.38 6.61
N VAL A 189 -0.76 7.65 7.11
CA VAL A 189 -1.75 8.53 6.47
C VAL A 189 -1.85 9.83 7.25
N GLN A 190 -1.73 10.97 6.55
CA GLN A 190 -1.86 12.27 7.17
C GLN A 190 -3.29 12.81 7.05
N ALA A 191 -3.99 12.88 8.17
CA ALA A 191 -5.41 13.22 8.22
C ALA A 191 -5.74 14.15 9.40
N GLN A 192 -6.92 14.78 9.35
CA GLN A 192 -7.37 15.72 10.38
C GLN A 192 -7.69 15.03 11.71
N ASP A 193 -8.30 13.85 11.63
CA ASP A 193 -8.66 13.00 12.75
C ASP A 193 -8.70 11.53 12.34
N ARG A 194 -8.87 10.66 13.34
CA ARG A 194 -8.94 9.21 13.16
C ARG A 194 -10.36 8.74 12.86
N THR A 195 -10.91 9.22 11.76
CA THR A 195 -12.22 8.79 11.24
C THR A 195 -12.08 8.25 9.81
N TRP A 196 -13.02 7.40 9.38
CA TRP A 196 -12.98 6.87 8.02
C TRP A 196 -13.02 7.99 6.97
N ASP A 197 -13.85 9.01 7.16
CA ASP A 197 -13.97 10.12 6.21
C ASP A 197 -12.64 10.88 6.05
N SER A 198 -11.97 11.21 7.15
CA SER A 198 -10.67 11.88 7.13
C SER A 198 -9.56 11.01 6.53
N ILE A 199 -9.50 9.72 6.89
CA ILE A 199 -8.52 8.78 6.34
C ILE A 199 -8.75 8.58 4.84
N HIS A 200 -10.00 8.37 4.42
CA HIS A 200 -10.36 8.15 3.02
C HIS A 200 -10.11 9.39 2.15
N GLU A 201 -10.40 10.59 2.66
CA GLU A 201 -10.03 11.82 1.96
C GLU A 201 -8.52 11.96 1.81
N ALA A 202 -7.74 11.67 2.87
CA ALA A 202 -6.28 11.67 2.79
C ALA A 202 -5.71 10.65 1.79
N LEU A 203 -6.29 9.45 1.71
CA LEU A 203 -5.92 8.44 0.71
C LEU A 203 -6.16 8.98 -0.72
N LYS A 204 -7.33 9.56 -1.00
CA LYS A 204 -7.66 10.16 -2.30
C LYS A 204 -6.75 11.34 -2.65
N ALA A 205 -6.41 12.15 -1.66
CA ALA A 205 -5.49 13.27 -1.80
C ALA A 205 -4.00 12.85 -1.84
N LYS A 206 -3.71 11.55 -1.75
CA LYS A 206 -2.35 10.98 -1.78
C LYS A 206 -1.46 11.47 -0.63
N ARG A 207 -2.06 11.91 0.48
CA ARG A 207 -1.35 12.36 1.68
C ARG A 207 -1.00 11.18 2.58
N PHE A 208 -0.28 10.21 2.01
CA PHE A 208 0.23 9.06 2.74
C PHE A 208 1.45 8.46 2.04
N TYR A 209 2.18 7.63 2.78
CA TYR A 209 3.27 6.80 2.26
C TYR A 209 3.21 5.38 2.82
N ALA A 210 3.82 4.43 2.11
CA ALA A 210 3.93 3.04 2.53
C ALA A 210 5.30 2.80 3.20
N THR A 211 5.39 1.90 4.18
CA THR A 211 6.66 1.59 4.84
C THR A 211 6.67 0.23 5.53
N THR A 212 7.86 -0.35 5.70
CA THR A 212 8.14 -1.45 6.64
C THR A 212 8.98 -1.01 7.84
N GLY A 213 9.46 0.24 7.88
CA GLY A 213 10.37 0.73 8.91
C GLY A 213 10.55 2.25 8.86
N PRO A 214 11.26 2.78 7.85
CA PRO A 214 11.60 4.20 7.74
C PRO A 214 10.39 5.13 7.66
N SER A 215 10.56 6.37 8.10
CA SER A 215 9.53 7.41 8.04
C SER A 215 9.86 8.45 6.98
N ILE A 216 8.87 8.89 6.22
CA ILE A 216 8.98 10.06 5.34
C ILE A 216 8.35 11.24 6.09
N TYR A 217 9.13 12.30 6.32
CA TYR A 217 8.66 13.49 7.03
C TYR A 217 8.06 14.52 6.08
N GLN A 218 8.66 14.71 4.91
CA GLN A 218 8.18 15.62 3.88
C GLN A 218 8.60 15.17 2.49
N ILE A 219 7.76 15.45 1.50
CA ILE A 219 8.13 15.44 0.09
C ILE A 219 7.80 16.80 -0.49
N GLU A 220 8.79 17.45 -1.08
CA GLU A 220 8.61 18.74 -1.74
C GLU A 220 8.78 18.58 -3.25
N ARG A 221 7.96 19.31 -4.00
CA ARG A 221 8.03 19.38 -5.45
C ARG A 221 7.93 20.81 -5.93
N ASP A 222 8.94 21.29 -6.65
CA ASP A 222 8.94 22.57 -7.35
C ASP A 222 9.23 22.34 -8.84
N GLY A 223 8.18 22.35 -9.66
CA GLY A 223 8.25 21.94 -11.06
C GLY A 223 8.78 20.51 -11.22
N ASP A 224 9.94 20.39 -11.84
CA ASP A 224 10.65 19.12 -12.07
C ASP A 224 11.61 18.75 -10.92
N HIS A 225 11.85 19.65 -9.97
CA HIS A 225 12.68 19.38 -8.80
C HIS A 225 11.85 18.71 -7.69
N VAL A 226 12.36 17.61 -7.15
CA VAL A 226 11.74 16.79 -6.11
C VAL A 226 12.74 16.61 -4.98
N ALA A 227 12.32 16.87 -3.74
CA ALA A 227 13.11 16.67 -2.54
C ALA A 227 12.34 15.82 -1.53
N VAL A 228 13.05 15.06 -0.70
CA VAL A 228 12.47 14.23 0.36
C VAL A 228 13.26 14.36 1.65
N ASP A 229 12.54 14.56 2.75
CA ASP A 229 13.06 14.47 4.11
C ASP A 229 12.53 13.19 4.76
N LEU A 230 13.42 12.41 5.37
CA LEU A 230 13.08 11.11 5.94
C LEU A 230 13.92 10.77 7.17
N SER A 231 13.50 9.75 7.91
CA SER A 231 14.32 9.13 8.95
C SER A 231 15.65 8.62 8.36
N PRO A 232 16.71 8.48 9.16
CA PRO A 232 18.00 7.98 8.68
C PRO A 232 17.86 6.66 7.91
N VAL A 233 18.31 6.65 6.65
CA VAL A 233 18.41 5.47 5.78
C VAL A 233 19.81 5.34 5.20
N ASP A 234 20.16 4.19 4.64
CA ASP A 234 21.46 3.99 3.99
C ASP A 234 21.51 4.68 2.61
N HIS A 235 20.39 4.62 1.88
CA HIS A 235 20.26 5.22 0.57
C HIS A 235 18.81 5.53 0.18
N VAL A 236 18.66 6.45 -0.75
CA VAL A 236 17.41 6.86 -1.39
C VAL A 236 17.48 6.60 -2.89
N ARG A 237 16.37 6.14 -3.46
CA ARG A 237 16.20 5.89 -4.90
C ARG A 237 15.01 6.68 -5.42
N PHE A 238 15.19 7.38 -6.53
CA PHE A 238 14.13 8.04 -7.29
C PHE A 238 13.79 7.19 -8.50
N MET A 239 12.74 6.38 -8.41
CA MET A 239 12.28 5.48 -9.47
C MET A 239 11.50 6.27 -10.52
N THR A 240 11.91 6.19 -11.78
CA THR A 240 11.29 6.91 -12.92
C THR A 240 11.30 6.03 -14.18
N ASN A 241 10.68 6.49 -15.27
CA ASN A 241 10.71 5.83 -16.58
C ASN A 241 11.92 6.22 -17.46
N SER A 242 12.91 6.94 -16.93
CA SER A 242 14.19 7.11 -17.63
C SER A 242 14.96 5.79 -17.70
N LEU A 243 15.57 5.47 -18.85
CA LEU A 243 16.33 4.21 -19.03
C LEU A 243 17.54 4.11 -18.08
N TYR A 244 18.31 5.19 -17.96
CA TYR A 244 19.43 5.29 -17.02
C TYR A 244 19.68 6.75 -16.64
N ASP A 245 19.93 6.98 -15.36
CA ASP A 245 20.37 8.27 -14.81
C ASP A 245 20.88 8.03 -13.39
N GLY A 246 22.16 8.35 -13.16
CA GLY A 246 22.85 8.13 -11.89
C GLY A 246 22.42 9.09 -10.78
N GLU A 247 21.82 10.24 -11.11
CA GLU A 247 21.32 11.20 -10.12
C GLU A 247 20.10 10.67 -9.34
N ARG A 248 19.50 9.56 -9.79
CA ARG A 248 18.38 8.90 -9.11
C ARG A 248 18.79 8.15 -7.85
N PHE A 249 20.08 8.05 -7.54
CA PHE A 249 20.57 7.28 -6.40
C PHE A 249 21.41 8.16 -5.48
N THR A 250 20.91 8.37 -4.26
CA THR A 250 21.62 9.09 -3.21
C THR A 250 21.99 8.11 -2.11
N TYR A 251 23.25 8.08 -1.71
CA TYR A 251 23.72 7.21 -0.62
C TYR A 251 24.71 7.95 0.26
N ALA A 252 24.82 7.52 1.51
CA ALA A 252 25.83 8.04 2.40
C ALA A 252 27.14 7.24 2.25
N PRO A 253 28.28 7.88 1.96
CA PRO A 253 29.57 7.20 1.97
C PRO A 253 29.97 6.80 3.40
N GLU A 254 30.84 5.79 3.51
CA GLU A 254 31.55 5.43 4.75
C GLU A 254 30.68 5.11 5.97
N GLY A 255 29.49 4.52 5.77
CA GLY A 255 28.61 4.09 6.88
C GLY A 255 27.82 5.23 7.53
N GLY A 256 27.75 6.40 6.88
CA GLY A 256 26.81 7.46 7.23
C GLY A 256 25.36 7.09 6.93
N THR A 257 24.45 8.05 7.13
CA THR A 257 23.03 7.90 6.77
C THR A 257 22.56 9.09 5.94
N VAL A 258 21.58 8.85 5.08
CA VAL A 258 20.85 9.85 4.32
C VAL A 258 19.58 10.19 5.09
N THR A 259 19.35 11.47 5.34
CA THR A 259 18.10 12.00 5.92
C THR A 259 17.38 12.95 4.97
N HIS A 260 18.04 13.32 3.88
CA HIS A 260 17.55 14.21 2.86
C HIS A 260 18.11 13.80 1.48
N ALA A 261 17.29 13.84 0.45
CA ALA A 261 17.72 13.57 -0.93
C ALA A 261 16.90 14.38 -1.93
N GLU A 262 17.49 14.68 -3.08
CA GLU A 262 16.88 15.48 -4.14
C GLU A 262 17.08 14.84 -5.51
N TYR A 263 16.15 15.09 -6.42
CA TYR A 263 16.23 14.69 -7.81
C TYR A 263 15.54 15.70 -8.72
N THR A 264 16.12 15.96 -9.89
CA THR A 264 15.50 16.78 -10.93
C THR A 264 15.05 15.89 -12.08
N MET A 265 13.72 15.78 -12.27
CA MET A 265 13.09 14.99 -13.32
C MET A 265 13.61 15.39 -14.71
N LYS A 266 14.00 14.41 -15.51
CA LYS A 266 14.48 14.60 -16.88
C LYS A 266 13.30 14.78 -17.85
N GLY A 267 13.59 15.24 -19.07
CA GLY A 267 12.56 15.47 -20.09
C GLY A 267 11.71 14.22 -20.44
N CYS A 268 12.28 13.03 -20.33
CA CYS A 268 11.59 11.76 -20.53
C CYS A 268 10.84 11.26 -19.30
N ASP A 269 11.11 11.79 -18.11
CA ASP A 269 10.39 11.38 -16.90
C ASP A 269 8.93 11.84 -16.96
N ARG A 270 8.04 10.91 -16.62
CA ARG A 270 6.59 11.12 -16.49
C ARG A 270 6.12 10.96 -15.06
N PHE A 271 6.91 10.28 -14.24
CA PHE A 271 6.66 10.12 -12.82
C PHE A 271 7.98 10.03 -12.06
N VAL A 272 7.91 10.26 -10.76
CA VAL A 272 8.93 9.82 -9.81
C VAL A 272 8.27 9.15 -8.60
N ARG A 273 8.86 8.05 -8.14
CA ARG A 273 8.50 7.33 -6.91
C ARG A 273 9.75 7.19 -6.06
N ILE A 274 9.66 7.54 -4.78
CA ILE A 274 10.81 7.60 -3.89
C ILE A 274 10.86 6.31 -3.07
N GLU A 275 12.06 5.73 -2.91
CA GLU A 275 12.35 4.64 -1.98
C GLU A 275 13.46 5.04 -1.01
N GLY A 276 13.27 4.85 0.29
CA GLY A 276 14.33 4.99 1.30
C GLY A 276 14.59 3.65 1.97
N TRP A 277 15.84 3.19 1.98
CA TRP A 277 16.25 1.86 2.45
C TRP A 277 17.15 1.97 3.69
N ASP A 278 16.69 1.51 4.85
CA ASP A 278 17.53 1.48 6.06
C ASP A 278 18.47 0.26 6.10
N LYS A 279 19.47 0.34 6.98
CA LYS A 279 20.45 -0.73 7.23
C LYS A 279 19.88 -2.07 7.72
N ASN A 280 18.65 -2.07 8.20
CA ASN A 280 17.99 -3.27 8.72
C ASN A 280 17.09 -3.93 7.65
N GLY A 281 17.10 -3.41 6.41
CA GLY A 281 16.25 -3.88 5.32
C GLY A 281 14.84 -3.31 5.32
N GLY A 282 14.54 -2.35 6.20
CA GLY A 282 13.31 -1.59 6.17
C GLY A 282 13.28 -0.60 5.00
N ILE A 283 12.10 -0.41 4.41
CA ILE A 283 11.92 0.41 3.22
C ILE A 283 10.71 1.32 3.42
N CYS A 284 10.79 2.58 3.00
CA CYS A 284 9.63 3.44 2.81
C CYS A 284 9.46 3.79 1.33
N TRP A 285 8.21 3.96 0.90
CA TRP A 285 7.84 4.27 -0.48
C TRP A 285 6.85 5.42 -0.54
N SER A 286 7.13 6.43 -1.37
CA SER A 286 6.15 7.48 -1.68
C SER A 286 5.12 6.99 -2.70
N ASN A 287 3.94 7.61 -2.71
CA ASN A 287 3.09 7.54 -3.90
C ASN A 287 3.79 8.19 -5.12
N LEU A 288 3.29 7.90 -6.32
CA LEU A 288 3.79 8.44 -7.58
C LEU A 288 3.53 9.96 -7.66
N LEU A 289 4.60 10.73 -7.87
CA LEU A 289 4.53 12.13 -8.28
C LEU A 289 4.53 12.19 -9.81
N VAL A 290 3.37 12.46 -10.41
CA VAL A 290 3.17 12.46 -11.88
C VAL A 290 3.42 13.85 -12.45
N ARG A 291 4.10 13.93 -13.60
CA ARG A 291 4.35 15.18 -14.33
C ARG A 291 3.14 15.70 -15.08
#